data_AF-A0A7V7C3U9-F1
#
_entry.id   AF-A0A7V7C3U9-F1
#
_cell.length_a   1.000
_cell.length_b   1.000
_cell.length_c   1.000
_cell.angle_alpha   90.00
_cell.angle_beta   90.00
_cell.angle_gamma   90.00
#
_symmetry.space_group_name_H-M   'P 1'
#
loop_
_entity.id
_entity.type
_entity.pdbx_description
1 polymer ?
#
loop_
_entity_poly.entity_id
_entity_poly.type
_entity_poly.pdbx_seq_one_letter_code
_entity_poly.pdbx_strand_id
1 'polypeptide(L)' 'MGFFSFFKSKDKKKDAEKYRIGMEKTRKGSFSLLKQLFSRHNQVTEELFDELEEIFVMADIGVETVVKFVDELKRDPRV' A
#
# COMPACT_ATOMS: atom_id res chain seq x y z
N MET A 1 4.02 -33.91 17.42
CA MET A 1 3.62 -32.54 17.00
C MET A 1 3.90 -32.28 15.50
N GLY A 2 3.44 -33.13 14.58
CA GLY A 2 3.70 -32.95 13.13
C GLY A 2 2.44 -32.61 12.34
N PHE A 3 1.37 -33.37 12.56
CA PHE A 3 0.11 -33.23 11.83
C PHE A 3 -0.65 -31.94 12.18
N PHE A 4 -0.68 -31.52 13.44
CA PHE A 4 -1.38 -30.30 13.87
C PHE A 4 -0.78 -29.00 13.28
N SER A 5 0.53 -28.96 13.04
CA SER A 5 1.21 -27.84 12.37
C SER A 5 0.82 -27.71 10.90
N PHE A 6 0.63 -28.85 10.22
CA PHE A 6 0.25 -28.90 8.81
C PHE A 6 -1.20 -28.44 8.57
N PHE A 7 -2.13 -28.78 9.45
CA PHE A 7 -3.51 -28.27 9.36
C PHE A 7 -3.57 -26.76 9.64
N LYS A 8 -2.87 -26.27 10.68
CA LYS A 8 -2.78 -24.84 10.99
C LYS A 8 -2.16 -24.01 9.85
N SER A 9 -1.21 -24.58 9.11
CA SER A 9 -0.60 -23.89 7.96
C SER A 9 -1.52 -23.83 6.74
N LYS A 10 -2.36 -24.85 6.51
CA LYS A 10 -3.39 -24.83 5.46
C LYS A 10 -4.49 -23.81 5.75
N ASP A 11 -4.95 -23.70 6.99
CA ASP A 11 -5.97 -22.73 7.35
C ASP A 11 -5.45 -21.28 7.24
N LYS A 12 -4.22 -21.02 7.71
CA LYS A 12 -3.56 -19.72 7.49
C LYS A 12 -3.46 -19.33 6.01
N LYS A 13 -3.19 -20.31 5.12
CA LYS A 13 -3.16 -20.05 3.66
C LYS A 13 -4.54 -19.71 3.11
N LYS A 14 -5.60 -20.38 3.58
CA LYS A 14 -6.98 -20.07 3.19
C LYS A 14 -7.41 -18.68 3.67
N ASP A 15 -7.06 -18.30 4.89
CA ASP A 15 -7.37 -16.98 5.44
C ASP A 15 -6.63 -15.88 4.68
N ALA A 16 -5.35 -16.09 4.37
CA ALA A 16 -4.57 -15.16 3.55
C ALA A 16 -5.17 -14.99 2.14
N GLU A 17 -5.64 -16.09 1.53
CA GLU A 17 -6.30 -16.04 0.22
C GLU A 17 -7.64 -15.28 0.29
N LYS A 18 -8.45 -15.56 1.32
CA LYS A 18 -9.70 -14.83 1.56
C LYS A 18 -9.45 -13.34 1.78
N TYR A 19 -8.42 -12.98 2.55
CA TYR A 19 -8.00 -11.60 2.75
C TYR A 19 -7.54 -10.96 1.44
N ARG A 20 -6.73 -11.67 0.64
CA ARG A 20 -6.24 -11.20 -0.67
C ARG A 20 -7.41 -10.84 -1.59
N ILE A 21 -8.40 -11.72 -1.68
CA ILE A 21 -9.62 -11.53 -2.49
C ILE A 21 -10.48 -10.39 -1.92
N GLY A 22 -10.69 -10.35 -0.60
CA GLY A 22 -11.47 -9.29 0.05
C GLY A 22 -10.88 -7.89 -0.19
N MET A 23 -9.55 -7.78 -0.26
CA MET A 23 -8.82 -6.53 -0.50
C MET A 23 -8.60 -6.23 -1.99
N GLU A 24 -9.11 -7.04 -2.91
CA GLU A 24 -8.83 -6.90 -4.35
C GLU A 24 -9.31 -5.54 -4.89
N LYS A 25 -10.51 -5.09 -4.48
CA LYS A 25 -11.09 -3.82 -4.94
C LYS A 25 -10.24 -2.62 -4.49
N THR A 26 -9.91 -2.56 -3.20
CA THR A 26 -9.06 -1.49 -2.64
C THR A 26 -7.71 -1.46 -3.34
N ARG A 27 -7.07 -2.62 -3.51
CA ARG A 27 -5.77 -2.72 -4.18
C ARG A 27 -5.83 -2.23 -5.62
N LYS A 28 -6.85 -2.63 -6.40
CA LYS A 28 -7.01 -2.17 -7.79
C LYS A 28 -7.27 -0.67 -7.85
N GLY A 29 -8.09 -0.13 -6.95
CA GLY A 29 -8.40 1.30 -6.86
C GLY A 29 -7.15 2.13 -6.56
N SER A 30 -6.47 1.85 -5.44
CA SER A 30 -5.26 2.57 -5.05
C SER A 30 -4.15 2.45 -6.08
N PHE A 31 -3.94 1.26 -6.67
CA PHE A 31 -2.94 1.07 -7.72
C PHE A 31 -3.25 1.86 -8.99
N SER A 32 -4.53 2.03 -9.34
CA SER A 32 -4.94 2.87 -10.47
C SER A 32 -4.56 4.34 -10.26
N LEU A 33 -4.81 4.87 -9.06
CA LEU A 33 -4.46 6.26 -8.71
C LEU A 33 -2.95 6.47 -8.73
N LEU A 34 -2.19 5.56 -8.13
CA LEU A 34 -0.72 5.62 -8.15
C LEU A 34 -0.17 5.53 -9.58
N LYS A 35 -0.75 4.68 -10.43
CA LYS A 35 -0.36 4.60 -11.85
C LYS A 35 -0.60 5.92 -12.58
N GLN A 36 -1.71 6.60 -12.29
CA GLN A 36 -2.00 7.91 -12.87
C GLN A 36 -0.99 8.95 -12.39
N LEU A 37 -0.71 9.01 -11.09
CA LEU A 37 0.30 9.90 -10.51
C LEU A 37 1.66 9.75 -11.22
N PHE A 38 2.20 8.54 -11.27
CA PHE A 38 3.51 8.27 -11.87
C PHE A 38 3.53 8.42 -13.40
N SER A 39 2.38 8.43 -14.06
CA SER A 39 2.31 8.73 -15.50
C SER A 39 2.38 10.22 -15.81
N ARG A 40 2.06 11.09 -14.83
CA ARG A 40 2.11 12.55 -14.96
C ARG A 40 3.48 13.12 -14.58
N HIS A 41 4.15 12.45 -13.64
CA HIS A 41 5.42 12.89 -13.09
C HIS A 41 6.58 12.05 -13.60
N ASN A 42 7.54 12.70 -14.29
CA ASN A 42 8.73 12.03 -14.84
C ASN A 42 9.94 12.06 -13.89
N GLN A 43 9.86 12.83 -12.82
CA GLN A 43 10.89 12.98 -11.80
C GLN A 43 10.23 12.97 -10.43
N VAL A 44 11.00 12.66 -9.40
CA VAL A 44 10.53 12.77 -8.02
C VAL A 44 10.67 14.24 -7.59
N THR A 45 9.53 14.87 -7.31
CA THR A 45 9.41 16.31 -6.98
C THR A 45 8.55 16.48 -5.73
N GLU A 46 8.57 17.67 -5.12
CA GLU A 46 7.66 17.99 -4.01
C GLU A 46 6.18 17.84 -4.41
N GLU A 47 5.82 18.25 -5.63
CA GLU A 47 4.45 18.13 -6.16
C GLU A 47 4.00 16.66 -6.25
N LEU A 48 4.90 15.73 -6.66
CA LEU A 48 4.61 14.30 -6.62
C LEU A 48 4.28 13.83 -5.19
N PHE A 49 5.03 14.30 -4.20
CA PHE A 49 4.81 13.92 -2.81
C PHE A 49 3.51 14.48 -2.25
N ASP A 50 3.18 15.73 -2.56
CA ASP A 50 1.92 16.34 -2.11
C ASP A 50 0.71 15.58 -2.68
N GLU A 51 0.73 15.23 -3.96
CA GLU A 51 -0.33 14.39 -4.56
C GLU A 51 -0.35 12.97 -4.00
N LEU A 52 0.83 12.40 -3.67
CA LEU A 52 0.93 11.08 -3.05
C LEU A 52 0.31 11.07 -1.64
N GLU A 53 0.55 12.13 -0.86
CA GLU A 53 -0.06 12.32 0.45
C GLU A 53 -1.58 12.37 0.34
N GLU A 54 -2.11 13.17 -0.60
CA GLU A 54 -3.55 13.25 -0.84
C GLU A 54 -4.16 11.88 -1.16
N ILE A 55 -3.55 11.13 -2.07
CA ILE A 55 -4.01 9.77 -2.45
C ILE A 55 -4.06 8.85 -1.22
N PHE A 56 -3.06 8.90 -0.35
CA PHE A 56 -3.02 8.05 0.84
C PHE A 56 -3.99 8.48 1.94
N VAL A 57 -4.22 9.78 2.12
CA VAL A 57 -5.25 10.27 3.04
C VAL A 57 -6.63 9.82 2.57
N MET A 58 -6.92 9.93 1.27
CA MET A 58 -8.17 9.44 0.66
C MET A 58 -8.35 7.93 0.75
N ALA A 59 -7.27 7.17 0.95
CA ALA A 59 -7.29 5.72 1.13
C ALA A 59 -7.56 5.28 2.59
N ASP A 60 -8.06 6.18 3.44
CA ASP A 60 -8.38 5.95 4.85
C ASP A 60 -7.17 5.55 5.73
N ILE A 61 -5.94 5.96 5.36
CA ILE A 61 -4.72 5.68 6.15
C ILE A 61 -4.57 6.66 7.34
N GLY A 62 -5.13 7.87 7.21
CA GLY A 62 -5.08 8.92 8.21
C GLY A 62 -3.88 9.86 8.06
N VAL A 63 -4.13 11.16 8.28
CA VAL A 63 -3.18 12.26 7.98
C VAL A 63 -1.84 12.09 8.69
N GLU A 64 -1.86 11.84 10.01
CA GLU A 64 -0.62 11.73 10.79
C GLU A 64 0.28 10.60 10.28
N THR A 65 -0.31 9.45 9.94
CA THR A 65 0.43 8.30 9.40
C THR A 65 1.00 8.61 8.03
N VAL A 66 0.23 9.27 7.18
CA VAL A 66 0.65 9.62 5.82
C VAL A 66 1.82 10.60 5.82
N VAL A 67 1.73 11.68 6.61
CA VAL A 67 2.83 12.66 6.74
C VAL A 67 4.11 11.96 7.19
N LYS A 68 4.04 11.13 8.24
CA LYS A 68 5.20 10.36 8.72
C LYS A 68 5.77 9.44 7.65
N PHE A 69 4.90 8.79 6.86
CA PHE A 69 5.32 7.87 5.81
C PHE A 69 6.01 8.59 4.65
N VAL A 70 5.45 9.72 4.21
CA VAL A 70 6.01 10.49 3.10
C VAL A 70 7.29 11.21 3.52
N ASP A 71 7.37 11.72 4.74
CA ASP A 71 8.61 12.26 5.30
C ASP A 71 9.75 11.22 5.29
N GLU A 72 9.44 9.97 5.65
CA GLU A 72 10.42 8.89 5.62
C GLU A 72 10.81 8.52 4.17
N LEU A 73 9.85 8.54 3.24
CA LEU A 73 10.12 8.31 1.82
C LEU A 73 11.01 9.40 1.20
N LYS A 74 10.79 10.68 1.55
CA LYS A 74 11.62 11.82 1.12
C LYS A 74 13.07 11.72 1.60
N ARG A 75 13.34 11.00 2.69
CA ARG A 75 14.69 10.78 3.24
C ARG A 75 15.42 9.60 2.61
N ASP A 76 14.73 8.79 1.82
CA ASP A 76 15.33 7.60 1.20
C ASP A 76 16.36 8.02 0.14
N PRO A 77 17.62 7.54 0.20
CA PRO A 77 18.66 7.95 -0.74
C PRO A 77 18.44 7.49 -2.19
N ARG A 78 17.43 6.65 -2.45
CA ARG A 78 17.05 6.20 -3.80
C ARG A 78 16.07 7.16 -4.49
N VAL A 79 15.53 8.10 -3.72
CA VAL A 79 14.55 9.12 -4.11
C VAL A 79 15.30 10.43 -4.32
#